data_AF-A0A2V8JAA5-F1
#
_entry.id   AF-A0A2V8JAA5-F1
#
_cell.length_a   1.000
_cell.length_b   1.000
_cell.length_c   1.000
_cell.angle_alpha   90.00
_cell.angle_beta   90.00
_cell.angle_gamma   90.00
#
_symmetry.space_group_name_H-M   'P 1'
#
loop_
_entity.id
_entity.type
_entity.pdbx_description
1 polymer ?
#
loop_
_entity_poly.entity_id
_entity_poly.type
_entity_poly.pdbx_seq_one_letter_code
_entity_poly.pdbx_strand_id
1 'polypeptide(L)'
;MITSGAGFTTAGFRTKVNERGHLLITTTGPLKEDAGSPTQVMFPHIAEGSGYTTQFIVVGGPSGQSNSGVLSFFNQEGAPLNVTLTDR
;
A
#
# COMPACT_ATOMS: atom_id res chain seq x y z
N MET A 1 -4.42 -18.33 6.27
CA MET A 1 -4.86 -19.02 5.03
C MET A 1 -6.35 -19.28 5.17
N ILE A 2 -7.19 -18.58 4.42
CA ILE A 2 -8.64 -18.84 4.42
C ILE A 2 -8.86 -19.94 3.38
N THR A 3 -9.03 -21.18 3.82
CA THR A 3 -9.39 -22.28 2.92
C THR A 3 -10.91 -22.32 2.81
N SER A 4 -11.46 -21.79 1.72
CA SER A 4 -12.87 -21.98 1.35
C SER A 4 -12.99 -23.23 0.49
N GLY A 5 -14.00 -24.06 0.74
CA GLY A 5 -14.33 -25.22 -0.11
C GLY A 5 -14.91 -24.85 -1.49
N ALA A 6 -15.26 -23.58 -1.70
CA ALA A 6 -15.68 -23.02 -2.98
C ALA A 6 -14.64 -21.99 -3.47
N GLY A 7 -14.33 -22.00 -4.77
CA GLY A 7 -13.43 -21.03 -5.39
C GLY A 7 -13.97 -19.59 -5.26
N PHE A 8 -13.07 -18.63 -5.12
CA PHE A 8 -13.41 -17.21 -5.05
C PHE A 8 -12.75 -16.45 -6.21
N THR A 9 -13.37 -15.34 -6.64
CA THR A 9 -12.81 -14.40 -7.62
C THR A 9 -12.60 -13.04 -6.96
N THR A 10 -11.51 -12.36 -7.31
CA THR A 10 -11.18 -11.03 -6.79
C THR A 10 -11.01 -10.04 -7.93
N ALA A 11 -11.45 -8.79 -7.71
CA ALA A 11 -11.23 -7.67 -8.62
C ALA A 11 -10.79 -6.45 -7.81
N GLY A 12 -9.82 -5.69 -8.32
CA GLY A 12 -9.38 -4.44 -7.72
C GLY A 12 -9.98 -3.24 -8.46
N PHE A 13 -10.33 -2.20 -7.72
CA PHE A 13 -10.79 -0.92 -8.29
C PHE A 13 -10.10 0.23 -7.57
N ARG A 14 -9.75 1.26 -8.33
CA ARG A 14 -9.34 2.57 -7.80
C ARG A 14 -10.44 3.58 -8.10
N THR A 15 -10.86 4.31 -7.08
CA THR A 15 -11.86 5.38 -7.19
C THR A 15 -11.24 6.74 -6.91
N LYS A 16 -11.65 7.77 -7.65
CA LYS A 16 -11.36 9.18 -7.36
C LYS A 16 -12.57 10.06 -7.68
N VAL A 17 -12.77 11.12 -6.92
CA VAL A 17 -13.70 12.20 -7.29
C VAL A 17 -12.89 13.34 -7.87
N ASN A 18 -13.28 13.84 -9.05
CA ASN A 18 -12.61 15.01 -9.64
C ASN A 18 -13.16 16.32 -9.05
N GLU A 19 -12.55 17.45 -9.41
CA GLU A 19 -12.95 18.78 -8.94
C GLU A 19 -14.38 19.18 -9.35
N ARG A 20 -14.92 18.55 -10.39
CA ARG A 20 -16.31 18.72 -10.84
C ARG A 20 -17.30 17.82 -10.09
N GLY A 21 -16.85 17.06 -9.09
CA GLY A 21 -17.68 16.16 -8.30
C GLY A 21 -18.03 14.83 -8.98
N HIS A 22 -17.36 14.46 -10.07
CA HIS A 22 -17.64 13.19 -10.76
C HIS A 22 -16.81 12.04 -10.18
N LEU A 23 -17.47 10.91 -9.92
CA LEU A 23 -16.83 9.65 -9.56
C LEU A 23 -16.17 9.02 -10.80
N LEU A 24 -14.86 8.77 -10.69
CA LEU A 24 -14.05 8.06 -11.67
C LEU A 24 -13.66 6.70 -11.07
N ILE A 25 -13.87 5.62 -11.83
CA ILE A 25 -13.54 4.25 -11.43
C ILE A 25 -12.59 3.67 -12.47
N THR A 26 -11.55 2.97 -12.01
CA THR A 26 -10.61 2.24 -12.87
C THR A 26 -10.34 0.87 -12.29
N THR A 27 -10.52 -0.18 -13.09
CA THR A 27 -10.14 -1.54 -12.69
C THR A 27 -8.63 -1.62 -12.54
N THR A 28 -8.17 -2.11 -11.39
CA THR A 28 -6.78 -2.46 -11.14
C THR A 28 -6.67 -3.98 -11.18
N GLY A 29 -5.70 -4.51 -11.91
CA GLY A 29 -5.42 -5.95 -11.90
C GLY A 29 -5.06 -6.47 -10.50
N PRO A 30 -5.04 -7.79 -10.29
CA PRO A 30 -4.53 -8.37 -9.05
C PRO A 30 -3.09 -7.90 -8.81
N LEU A 31 -2.74 -7.73 -7.54
CA LEU A 31 -1.36 -7.45 -7.15
C LEU A 31 -0.46 -8.56 -7.72
N LYS A 32 0.57 -8.21 -8.47
CA LYS A 32 1.58 -9.17 -8.91
C LYS A 32 2.48 -9.48 -7.72
N GLU A 33 2.22 -10.61 -7.06
CA GLU A 33 2.97 -11.09 -5.89
C GLU A 33 4.42 -11.49 -6.21
N ASP A 34 4.72 -11.77 -7.48
CA ASP A 34 6.08 -12.05 -7.98
C ASP A 34 6.54 -10.95 -8.96
N ALA A 35 6.35 -9.68 -8.59
CA ALA A 35 6.80 -8.55 -9.40
C ALA A 35 8.34 -8.38 -9.40
N GLY A 36 9.08 -9.28 -8.75
CA GLY A 36 10.44 -9.04 -8.27
C GLY A 36 10.44 -8.12 -7.04
N SER A 37 11.47 -8.22 -6.20
CA SER A 37 11.66 -7.28 -5.10
C SER A 37 12.29 -6.00 -5.64
N PRO A 38 11.57 -4.87 -5.76
CA PRO A 38 12.22 -3.60 -6.03
C PRO A 38 13.22 -3.33 -4.91
N THR A 39 14.46 -2.98 -5.26
CA THR A 39 15.50 -2.62 -4.27
C THR A 39 15.06 -1.48 -3.36
N GLN A 40 14.16 -0.62 -3.85
CA GLN A 40 13.56 0.48 -3.11
C GLN A 40 12.19 0.87 -3.71
N VAL A 41 11.18 1.06 -2.86
CA VAL A 41 9.88 1.61 -3.24
C VAL A 41 9.72 2.99 -2.61
N MET A 42 9.30 3.96 -3.42
CA MET A 42 9.08 5.34 -2.96
C MET A 42 7.60 5.68 -3.06
N PHE A 43 7.04 6.16 -1.94
CA PHE A 43 5.70 6.74 -1.89
C PHE A 43 5.84 8.26 -1.81
N PRO A 44 5.42 9.01 -2.84
CA PRO A 44 5.72 10.43 -2.94
C PRO A 44 4.97 11.29 -1.93
N HIS A 45 3.90 10.76 -1.33
CA HIS A 45 3.08 11.49 -0.36
C HIS A 45 2.43 10.53 0.63
N ILE A 46 2.48 10.91 1.91
CA ILE A 46 1.77 10.26 3.02
C ILE A 46 0.93 11.30 3.73
N ALA A 47 -0.25 10.90 4.21
CA ALA A 47 -1.13 11.74 5.00
C ALA A 47 -1.12 11.30 6.47
N GLU A 48 -0.91 12.24 7.38
CA GLU A 48 -0.96 12.07 8.84
C GLU A 48 -1.75 13.24 9.44
N GLY A 49 -2.79 12.96 10.23
CA GLY A 49 -3.60 13.96 10.92
C GLY A 49 -4.81 14.47 10.12
N SER A 50 -5.53 15.45 10.68
CA SER A 50 -6.76 16.04 10.09
C SER A 50 -7.82 15.00 9.66
N GLY A 51 -7.90 13.88 10.37
CA GLY A 51 -8.81 12.76 10.07
C GLY A 51 -8.30 11.76 9.03
N TYR A 52 -7.09 11.93 8.49
CA TYR A 52 -6.46 11.00 7.56
C TYR A 52 -5.36 10.17 8.22
N THR A 53 -5.24 8.91 7.81
CA THR A 53 -4.18 7.99 8.21
C THR A 53 -3.65 7.24 7.00
N THR A 54 -2.33 7.05 6.94
CA THR A 54 -1.69 6.21 5.93
C THR A 54 -1.34 4.86 6.53
N GLN A 55 -1.70 3.76 5.86
CA GLN A 55 -1.34 2.40 6.27
C GLN A 55 -0.45 1.74 5.22
N PHE A 56 0.68 1.20 5.69
CA PHE A 56 1.57 0.37 4.88
C PHE A 56 1.31 -1.10 5.22
N ILE A 57 0.97 -1.90 4.20
CA ILE A 57 0.75 -3.34 4.35
C ILE A 57 1.88 -4.03 3.61
N VAL A 58 2.77 -4.69 4.36
CA VAL A 58 3.83 -5.51 3.80
C VAL A 58 3.31 -6.93 3.67
N VAL A 59 3.27 -7.44 2.44
CA VAL A 59 2.88 -8.83 2.16
C VAL A 59 4.14 -9.67 2.00
N GLY A 60 4.15 -10.82 2.66
CA GLY A 60 5.25 -11.78 2.59
C GLY A 60 5.49 -12.34 1.20
N GLY A 61 6.76 -12.54 0.83
CA GLY A 61 7.14 -13.39 -0.29
C GLY A 61 6.84 -14.88 -0.06
N PRO A 62 7.19 -15.76 -1.02
CA PRO A 62 6.98 -17.20 -0.92
C PRO A 62 7.54 -17.81 0.38
N SER A 63 6.95 -18.94 0.81
CA SER A 63 7.38 -19.65 2.02
C SER A 63 8.89 -19.91 2.04
N GLY A 64 9.54 -19.57 3.15
CA GLY A 64 10.98 -19.77 3.35
C GLY A 64 11.86 -18.54 3.09
N GLN A 65 11.28 -17.41 2.66
CA GLN A 65 12.00 -16.13 2.56
C GLN A 65 11.81 -15.29 3.83
N SER A 66 12.90 -14.68 4.33
CA SER A 66 12.82 -13.67 5.38
C SER A 66 12.18 -12.41 4.81
N ASN A 67 11.13 -11.90 5.47
CA ASN A 67 10.35 -10.79 4.97
C ASN A 67 10.45 -9.59 5.93
N SER A 68 11.65 -9.00 5.99
CA SER A 68 11.93 -7.79 6.76
C SER A 68 12.37 -6.65 5.83
N GLY A 69 12.13 -5.42 6.25
CA GLY A 69 12.50 -4.23 5.50
C GLY A 69 12.56 -3.00 6.42
N VAL A 70 13.09 -1.90 5.88
CA VAL A 70 13.17 -0.62 6.56
C VAL A 70 12.21 0.34 5.88
N LEU A 71 11.35 0.98 6.67
CA LEU A 71 10.55 2.12 6.22
C LEU A 71 11.21 3.40 6.74
N SER A 72 11.60 4.27 5.81
CA SER A 72 12.22 5.57 6.11
C SER A 72 11.30 6.69 5.63
N PHE A 73 11.17 7.73 6.45
CA PHE A 73 10.28 8.85 6.18
C PHE A 73 11.09 10.12 5.99
N PHE A 74 10.73 10.91 4.98
CA PHE A 74 11.42 12.14 4.62
C PHE A 74 10.42 13.26 4.36
N ASN A 75 10.81 14.50 4.65
CA ASN A 75 10.08 15.69 4.22
C ASN A 75 10.42 16.04 2.76
N GLN A 76 9.83 17.13 2.25
CA GLN A 76 10.01 17.56 0.86
C GLN A 76 11.46 17.96 0.54
N GLU A 77 12.23 18.36 1.55
CA GLU A 77 13.65 18.69 1.46
C GLU A 77 14.58 17.47 1.57
N GLY A 78 14.03 16.27 1.75
CA GLY A 78 14.79 15.02 1.92
C GLY A 78 15.39 14.81 3.31
N ALA A 79 15.02 15.64 4.29
CA ALA A 79 15.43 15.47 5.68
C ALA A 79 14.55 14.41 6.38
N PRO A 80 15.08 13.65 7.35
CA PRO A 80 14.32 12.66 8.10
C PRO A 80 13.06 13.26 8.74
N LEU A 81 11.93 12.59 8.57
CA LEU A 81 10.64 12.97 9.15
C LEU A 81 10.31 12.04 10.32
N ASN A 82 10.03 12.62 11.49
CA ASN A 82 9.51 11.86 12.63
C ASN A 82 8.00 11.66 12.45
N VAL A 83 7.56 10.41 12.32
CA VAL A 83 6.15 10.03 12.22
C VAL A 83 5.72 9.22 13.44
N THR A 84 4.46 9.33 13.84
CA THR A 84 3.92 8.50 14.92
C THR A 84 3.43 7.18 14.35
N LEU A 85 4.10 6.08 14.68
CA LEU A 85 3.62 4.74 14.32
C LEU A 85 2.60 4.28 15.37
N THR A 86 1.44 3.84 14.91
CA THR A 86 0.42 3.22 15.75
C THR A 86 0.36 1.73 15.46
N ASP A 87 0.31 0.92 16.51
CA ASP A 87 0.06 -0.51 16.34
C ASP A 87 -1.41 -0.73 15.94
N ARG A 88 -1.66 -1.67 15.03
CA ARG A 88 -3.01 -1.92 14.49
C ARG A 88 -3.85 -2.78 15.43
#